data_AF-A0A9X3ES25-F1
#
_entry.id   AF-A0A9X3ES25-F1
#
_cell.length_a   1.000
_cell.length_b   1.000
_cell.length_c   1.000
_cell.angle_alpha   90.00
_cell.angle_beta   90.00
_cell.angle_gamma   90.00
#
_symmetry.space_group_name_H-M   'P 1'
#
loop_
_entity.id
_entity.type
_entity.pdbx_description
1 polymer ?
#
loop_
_entity_poly.entity_id
_entity_poly.type
_entity_poly.pdbx_seq_one_letter_code
_entity_poly.pdbx_strand_id
1 'polypeptide(L)'
;MLTALRNRTIAAAFTAWTAAVRARRVLASLGRPRLRLLDHVTIPVTDLAAARRFYCDVLGGVFLMEVDAAALARFGRPPAPDDGDGTFHVSLYLGGATRVDLFLQRDGQRARCAATRTTPSAWPRATCRASRPASTPTACRPMARCSSASPARPRSTSTIRPATCSS
;
A
#
# COMPACT_ATOMS: atom_id res chain seq x y z
N MET A 1 17.13 -48.31 -0.26
CA MET A 1 15.70 -48.66 -0.43
C MET A 1 14.81 -48.08 0.69
N LEU A 2 15.17 -48.25 1.96
CA LEU A 2 14.37 -47.79 3.12
C LEU A 2 14.06 -46.28 3.12
N THR A 3 15.04 -45.44 2.76
CA THR A 3 14.89 -43.97 2.71
C THR A 3 13.87 -43.51 1.66
N ALA A 4 13.84 -44.17 0.49
CA ALA A 4 12.89 -43.84 -0.56
C ALA A 4 11.45 -44.21 -0.15
N LEU A 5 11.28 -45.34 0.56
CA LEU A 5 9.98 -45.74 1.12
C LEU A 5 9.51 -44.74 2.18
N ARG A 6 10.41 -44.33 3.09
CA ARG A 6 10.13 -43.31 4.11
C ARG A 6 9.72 -41.96 3.50
N ASN A 7 10.41 -41.51 2.47
CA ASN A 7 10.08 -40.25 1.81
C ASN A 7 8.71 -40.30 1.11
N ARG A 8 8.36 -41.46 0.52
CA ARG A 8 7.05 -41.67 -0.10
C ARG A 8 5.92 -41.70 0.93
N THR A 9 6.11 -42.32 2.09
CA THR A 9 5.08 -42.35 3.14
C THR A 9 4.88 -40.96 3.74
N ILE A 10 5.95 -40.20 3.97
CA ILE A 10 5.86 -38.80 4.41
C ILE A 10 5.10 -37.97 3.37
N ALA A 11 5.47 -38.07 2.09
CA ALA A 11 4.77 -37.36 1.02
C ALA A 11 3.28 -37.71 0.98
N ALA A 12 2.94 -39.00 1.06
CA ALA A 12 1.55 -39.46 1.09
C ALA A 12 0.78 -38.92 2.30
N ALA A 13 1.39 -38.89 3.48
CA ALA A 13 0.79 -38.33 4.68
C ALA A 13 0.51 -36.82 4.53
N PHE A 14 1.45 -36.05 3.98
CA PHE A 14 1.25 -34.62 3.70
C PHE A 14 0.15 -34.38 2.66
N THR A 15 0.11 -35.19 1.60
CA THR A 15 -0.94 -35.11 0.58
C THR A 15 -2.31 -35.42 1.20
N ALA A 16 -2.43 -36.50 1.97
CA ALA A 16 -3.67 -36.89 2.65
C ALA A 16 -4.14 -35.82 3.64
N TRP A 17 -3.22 -35.28 4.44
CA TRP A 17 -3.49 -34.17 5.36
C TRP A 17 -4.03 -32.94 4.62
N THR A 18 -3.36 -32.54 3.54
CA THR A 18 -3.76 -31.38 2.73
C THR A 18 -5.15 -31.58 2.12
N ALA A 19 -5.45 -32.78 1.62
CA ALA A 19 -6.77 -33.13 1.11
C ALA A 19 -7.85 -33.06 2.21
N ALA A 20 -7.56 -33.59 3.41
CA ALA A 20 -8.47 -33.54 4.54
C ALA A 20 -8.78 -32.10 5.00
N VAL A 21 -7.77 -31.21 5.05
CA VAL A 21 -7.97 -29.79 5.37
C VAL A 21 -8.84 -29.11 4.32
N ARG A 22 -8.62 -29.38 3.02
CA ARG A 22 -9.48 -28.85 1.93
C ARG A 22 -10.93 -29.33 2.09
N ALA A 23 -11.15 -30.63 2.32
CA ALA A 23 -12.49 -31.20 2.51
C ALA A 23 -13.21 -30.56 3.71
N ARG A 24 -12.54 -30.45 4.87
CA ARG A 24 -13.08 -29.78 6.07
C ARG A 24 -13.47 -28.33 5.79
N ARG A 25 -12.64 -27.57 5.07
CA ARG A 25 -12.95 -26.18 4.70
C ARG A 25 -14.15 -26.09 3.77
N VAL A 26 -14.32 -27.03 2.83
CA VAL A 26 -15.49 -27.09 1.95
C VAL A 26 -16.75 -27.39 2.77
N LEU A 27 -16.73 -28.42 3.61
CA LEU A 27 -17.86 -28.79 4.46
C LEU A 27 -18.28 -27.67 5.43
N ALA A 28 -17.31 -27.06 6.13
CA ALA A 28 -17.56 -25.99 7.10
C ALA A 28 -18.12 -24.69 6.48
N SER A 29 -18.14 -24.61 5.15
CA SER A 29 -18.57 -23.43 4.40
C SER A 29 -19.88 -23.61 3.63
N LEU A 30 -20.48 -24.80 3.71
CA LEU A 30 -21.80 -25.04 3.13
C LEU A 30 -22.80 -24.07 3.79
N GLY A 31 -23.48 -23.27 2.98
CA GLY A 31 -24.45 -22.27 3.45
C GLY A 31 -23.85 -20.91 3.87
N ARG A 32 -22.54 -20.66 3.70
CA ARG A 32 -21.92 -19.35 3.95
C ARG A 32 -21.32 -18.76 2.67
N PRO A 33 -21.40 -17.43 2.45
CA PRO A 33 -20.71 -16.79 1.33
C PRO A 33 -19.20 -17.02 1.45
N ARG A 34 -18.59 -17.53 0.38
CA ARG A 34 -17.16 -17.88 0.33
C ARG A 34 -16.41 -16.92 -0.57
N LEU A 35 -15.29 -16.41 -0.08
CA LEU A 35 -14.23 -15.90 -0.95
C LEU A 35 -13.72 -17.10 -1.78
N ARG A 36 -13.97 -17.06 -3.08
CA ARG A 36 -13.60 -18.14 -4.00
C ARG A 36 -12.15 -18.03 -4.45
N LEU A 37 -11.69 -16.80 -4.68
CA LEU A 37 -10.40 -16.51 -5.25
C LEU A 37 -9.89 -15.16 -4.74
N LEU A 38 -8.58 -15.08 -4.60
CA LEU A 38 -7.87 -13.81 -4.50
C LEU A 38 -7.46 -13.42 -5.92
N ASP A 39 -8.18 -12.48 -6.50
CA ASP A 39 -8.00 -12.03 -7.89
C ASP A 39 -6.65 -11.34 -8.07
N HIS A 40 -6.42 -10.29 -7.28
CA HIS A 40 -5.16 -9.58 -7.27
C HIS A 40 -4.76 -9.12 -5.87
N VAL A 41 -3.44 -8.92 -5.69
CA VAL A 41 -2.85 -8.30 -4.49
C VAL A 41 -1.93 -7.19 -4.93
N THR A 42 -2.09 -6.03 -4.31
CA THR A 42 -1.20 -4.89 -4.53
C THR A 42 -0.18 -4.78 -3.40
N ILE A 43 1.11 -4.79 -3.75
CA ILE A 43 2.20 -4.75 -2.78
C ILE A 43 3.11 -3.56 -3.11
N PRO A 44 3.35 -2.66 -2.16
CA PRO A 44 4.32 -1.60 -2.37
C PRO A 44 5.75 -2.11 -2.19
N VAL A 45 6.63 -1.70 -3.09
CA VAL A 45 8.03 -2.09 -3.14
C VAL A 45 8.90 -0.87 -3.38
N THR A 46 10.10 -0.87 -2.83
CA THR A 46 11.05 0.25 -2.98
C THR A 46 11.88 0.16 -4.27
N ASP A 47 12.03 -1.05 -4.82
CA ASP A 47 12.77 -1.34 -6.05
C ASP A 47 12.03 -2.40 -6.87
N LEU A 48 11.54 -2.00 -8.05
CA LEU A 48 10.80 -2.87 -8.96
C LEU A 48 11.68 -3.96 -9.58
N ALA A 49 12.95 -3.67 -9.87
CA ALA A 49 13.86 -4.63 -10.49
C ALA A 49 14.23 -5.73 -9.49
N ALA A 50 14.54 -5.36 -8.25
CA ALA A 50 14.78 -6.33 -7.18
C ALA A 50 13.53 -7.15 -6.87
N ALA A 51 12.35 -6.50 -6.78
CA ALA A 51 11.11 -7.19 -6.52
C ALA A 51 10.74 -8.16 -7.65
N ARG A 52 10.88 -7.76 -8.91
CA ARG A 52 10.63 -8.64 -10.07
C ARG A 52 11.51 -9.89 -10.01
N ARG A 53 12.81 -9.76 -9.76
CA ARG A 53 13.72 -10.91 -9.60
C ARG A 53 13.28 -11.82 -8.45
N PHE A 54 12.94 -11.25 -7.30
CA PHE A 54 12.49 -12.05 -6.16
C PHE A 54 11.19 -12.81 -6.47
N TYR A 55 10.16 -12.13 -6.95
CA TYR A 55 8.86 -12.76 -7.19
C TYR A 55 8.86 -13.69 -8.41
N CYS A 56 9.64 -13.42 -9.45
CA CYS A 56 9.73 -14.29 -10.62
C CYS A 56 10.75 -15.40 -10.44
N ASP A 57 12.00 -15.06 -10.11
CA ASP A 57 13.12 -16.01 -10.16
C ASP A 57 13.19 -16.89 -8.90
N VAL A 58 12.80 -16.36 -7.73
CA VAL A 58 12.81 -17.12 -6.46
C VAL A 58 11.47 -17.77 -6.19
N LEU A 59 10.37 -17.03 -6.32
CA LEU A 59 9.02 -17.54 -6.02
C LEU A 59 8.34 -18.24 -7.20
N GLY A 60 8.94 -18.21 -8.39
CA GLY A 60 8.38 -18.85 -9.58
C GLY A 60 7.16 -18.11 -10.16
N GLY A 61 7.03 -16.82 -9.88
CA GLY A 61 5.99 -15.99 -10.47
C GLY A 61 6.20 -15.78 -11.97
N VAL A 62 5.11 -15.73 -12.73
CA VAL A 62 5.12 -15.51 -14.17
C VAL A 62 4.94 -14.03 -14.45
N PHE A 63 5.94 -13.38 -15.04
CA PHE A 63 5.87 -11.98 -15.44
C PHE A 63 4.70 -11.76 -16.42
N LEU A 64 3.90 -10.72 -16.18
CA LEU A 64 2.77 -10.35 -17.04
C LEU A 64 3.05 -9.04 -17.78
N MET A 65 3.33 -7.97 -17.05
CA MET A 65 3.50 -6.64 -17.61
C MET A 65 4.34 -5.74 -16.69
N GLU A 66 4.99 -4.75 -17.28
CA GLU A 66 5.68 -3.67 -16.59
C GLU A 66 5.16 -2.33 -17.10
N VAL A 67 4.83 -1.44 -16.18
CA VAL A 67 4.41 -0.07 -16.45
C VAL A 67 5.50 0.85 -15.95
N ASP A 68 6.32 1.33 -16.87
CA ASP A 68 7.41 2.28 -16.66
C ASP A 68 7.15 3.58 -17.46
N ALA A 69 8.13 4.50 -17.43
CA ALA A 69 8.03 5.76 -18.19
C ALA A 69 7.80 5.53 -19.70
N ALA A 70 8.44 4.52 -20.27
CA ALA A 70 8.31 4.20 -21.69
C ALA A 70 6.91 3.65 -22.02
N ALA A 71 6.36 2.79 -21.17
CA ALA A 71 5.00 2.27 -21.29
C ALA A 71 3.98 3.40 -21.18
N LEU A 72 4.13 4.30 -20.20
CA LEU A 72 3.25 5.46 -20.06
C LEU A 72 3.30 6.36 -21.30
N ALA A 73 4.49 6.61 -21.84
CA ALA A 73 4.65 7.39 -23.06
C ALA A 73 3.93 6.73 -24.26
N ARG A 74 4.01 5.40 -24.40
CA ARG A 74 3.27 4.64 -25.43
C ARG A 74 1.74 4.77 -25.28
N PHE A 75 1.26 4.91 -24.04
CA PHE A 75 -0.16 5.14 -23.75
C PHE A 75 -0.58 6.62 -23.86
N GLY A 76 0.32 7.52 -24.29
CA GLY A 76 0.04 8.94 -24.39
C GLY A 76 -0.13 9.63 -23.03
N ARG A 77 0.37 9.02 -21.95
CA ARG A 77 0.37 9.63 -20.62
C ARG A 77 1.57 10.57 -20.47
N PRO A 78 1.41 11.70 -19.76
CA PRO A 78 2.55 12.53 -19.38
C PRO A 78 3.50 11.72 -18.48
N PRO A 79 4.79 12.11 -18.42
CA PRO A 79 5.75 11.47 -17.51
C PRO A 79 5.22 11.54 -16.07
N ALA A 80 5.35 10.43 -15.35
CA ALA A 80 4.88 10.35 -13.98
C ALA A 80 5.71 11.30 -13.09
N PRO A 81 5.07 11.99 -12.12
CA PRO A 81 5.79 12.79 -11.12
C PRO A 81 6.67 11.90 -10.24
N ASP A 82 7.62 12.52 -9.54
CA ASP A 82 8.44 11.87 -8.50
C ASP A 82 9.11 10.57 -8.98
N ASP A 83 9.63 10.58 -10.21
CA ASP A 83 10.23 9.43 -10.89
C ASP A 83 9.34 8.17 -10.90
N GLY A 84 8.02 8.35 -10.97
CA GLY A 84 7.06 7.26 -11.04
C GLY A 84 6.69 6.63 -9.69
N ASP A 85 6.98 7.28 -8.57
CA ASP A 85 6.49 6.85 -7.26
C ASP A 85 4.95 6.74 -7.27
N GLY A 86 4.43 5.61 -6.80
CA GLY A 86 3.01 5.25 -6.84
C GLY A 86 2.42 4.95 -8.22
N THR A 87 3.19 5.13 -9.30
CA THR A 87 2.69 4.97 -10.68
C THR A 87 3.32 3.78 -11.38
N PHE A 88 4.64 3.64 -11.28
CA PHE A 88 5.36 2.53 -11.89
C PHE A 88 5.04 1.24 -11.14
N HIS A 89 4.78 0.18 -11.91
CA HIS A 89 4.45 -1.11 -11.32
C HIS A 89 4.78 -2.28 -12.24
N VAL A 90 5.00 -3.43 -11.62
CA VAL A 90 5.17 -4.73 -12.29
C VAL A 90 4.03 -5.64 -11.87
N SER A 91 3.33 -6.18 -12.86
CA SER A 91 2.28 -7.19 -12.66
C SER A 91 2.83 -8.57 -13.00
N LEU A 92 2.50 -9.55 -12.18
CA LEU A 92 2.88 -10.96 -12.38
C LEU A 92 1.79 -11.90 -11.86
N TYR A 93 1.82 -13.16 -12.28
CA TYR A 93 0.97 -14.22 -11.72
C TYR A 93 1.76 -15.09 -10.74
N LEU A 94 1.20 -15.31 -9.56
CA LEU A 94 1.74 -16.22 -8.56
C LEU A 94 0.83 -17.44 -8.39
N GLY A 95 1.41 -18.63 -8.40
CA GLY A 95 0.66 -19.89 -8.29
C GLY A 95 -0.34 -20.13 -9.43
N GLY A 96 -0.15 -19.46 -10.58
CA GLY A 96 -0.94 -19.63 -11.80
C GLY A 96 -2.33 -18.98 -11.83
N ALA A 97 -2.73 -18.25 -10.78
CA ALA A 97 -4.08 -17.67 -10.72
C ALA A 97 -4.12 -16.27 -10.12
N THR A 98 -3.37 -16.01 -9.05
CA THR A 98 -3.43 -14.71 -8.37
C THR A 98 -2.49 -13.73 -9.04
N ARG A 99 -3.03 -12.58 -9.48
CA ARG A 99 -2.20 -11.48 -9.96
C ARG A 99 -1.58 -10.74 -8.78
N VAL A 100 -0.29 -10.43 -8.87
CA VAL A 100 0.42 -9.61 -7.90
C VAL A 100 0.89 -8.37 -8.62
N ASP A 101 0.44 -7.22 -8.15
CA ASP A 101 0.77 -5.91 -8.69
C ASP A 101 1.74 -5.22 -7.71
N LEU A 102 3.01 -5.13 -8.11
CA LEU A 102 4.10 -4.55 -7.34
C LEU A 102 4.25 -3.09 -7.71
N PHE A 103 3.92 -2.16 -6.80
CA PHE A 103 3.99 -0.72 -7.07
C PHE A 103 5.23 -0.11 -6.45
N LEU A 104 5.92 0.75 -7.20
CA LEU A 104 7.01 1.54 -6.67
C LEU A 104 6.46 2.49 -5.60
N GLN A 105 6.91 2.34 -4.36
CA GLN A 105 6.67 3.27 -3.25
C GLN A 105 7.96 3.41 -2.44
N ARG A 106 8.74 4.46 -2.73
CA ARG A 106 10.06 4.72 -2.12
C ARG A 106 9.98 4.89 -0.61
N ASP A 107 8.92 5.54 -0.14
CA ASP A 107 8.68 5.79 1.28
C ASP A 107 7.88 4.67 1.98
N GLY A 108 7.55 3.59 1.25
CA GLY A 108 6.71 2.49 1.73
C GLY A 108 5.25 2.89 1.97
N GLN A 109 4.52 2.08 2.74
CA GLN A 109 3.17 2.45 3.18
C GLN A 109 3.27 3.59 4.18
N ARG A 110 2.78 4.78 3.82
CA ARG A 110 2.61 5.88 4.77
C ARG A 110 1.87 5.34 6.00
N ALA A 111 2.48 5.53 7.17
CA ALA A 111 1.84 5.17 8.42
C ALA A 111 0.42 5.76 8.42
N ARG A 112 -0.59 4.94 8.73
CA ARG A 112 -1.94 5.48 8.94
C ARG A 112 -1.78 6.60 9.95
N CYS A 113 -2.18 7.83 9.59
CA CYS A 113 -2.55 8.78 10.62
C CYS A 113 -3.52 8.03 11.53
N ALA A 114 -3.12 7.80 12.77
CA ALA A 114 -4.03 7.32 13.77
C ALA A 114 -5.19 8.31 13.74
N ALA A 115 -6.31 7.90 13.13
CA ALA A 115 -7.52 8.66 13.20
C ALA A 115 -7.84 8.65 14.69
N THR A 116 -7.49 9.76 15.37
CA THR A 116 -8.01 10.04 16.69
C THR A 116 -9.48 9.78 16.55
N ARG A 117 -9.97 8.79 17.29
CA ARG A 117 -11.36 8.38 17.28
C ARG A 117 -12.15 9.53 17.89
N THR A 118 -12.36 10.59 17.12
CA THR A 118 -13.43 11.53 17.33
C THR A 118 -14.66 10.70 17.04
N THR A 119 -15.23 10.14 18.11
CA THR A 119 -16.57 9.55 18.07
C THR A 119 -17.42 10.53 17.28
N PRO A 120 -18.03 10.15 16.15
CA PRO A 120 -19.02 11.01 15.53
C PRO A 120 -20.16 11.09 16.55
N SER A 121 -20.21 12.19 17.32
CA SER A 121 -21.35 12.50 18.15
C SER A 121 -22.51 12.65 17.19
N ALA A 122 -23.36 11.61 17.15
CA ALA A 122 -24.62 11.55 16.44
C ALA A 122 -24.62 12.12 15.01
N TRP A 123 -24.78 11.24 14.01
CA TRP A 123 -25.28 11.70 12.71
C TRP A 123 -26.54 12.56 12.96
N PRO A 124 -26.55 13.86 12.63
CA PRO A 124 -27.78 14.62 12.72
C PRO A 124 -28.76 13.98 11.76
N ARG A 125 -29.92 13.53 12.27
CA ARG A 125 -31.07 13.20 11.45
C ARG A 125 -31.44 14.48 10.70
N ALA A 126 -30.98 14.59 9.46
CA ALA A 126 -31.43 15.62 8.54
C ALA A 126 -32.90 15.33 8.23
N THR A 127 -33.81 15.95 8.98
CA THR A 127 -35.18 16.13 8.51
C THR A 127 -35.13 17.12 7.35
N CYS A 128 -35.32 16.63 6.14
CA CYS A 128 -35.55 17.46 4.96
C CYS A 128 -36.83 18.28 5.19
N ARG A 129 -36.71 19.51 5.70
CA ARG A 129 -37.77 20.52 5.62
C ARG A 129 -37.38 21.49 4.52
N ALA A 130 -38.12 21.45 3.42
CA ALA A 130 -37.98 22.35 2.30
C ALA A 130 -38.24 23.80 2.74
N SER A 131 -37.23 24.66 2.66
CA SER A 131 -37.39 26.12 2.62
C SER A 131 -36.13 26.73 1.98
N ARG A 132 -36.22 27.11 0.70
CA ARG A 132 -35.40 28.17 0.09
C ARG A 132 -36.12 29.52 0.34
N PRO A 133 -35.48 30.72 0.24
CA PRO A 133 -34.32 31.00 -0.61
C PRO A 133 -33.23 31.96 -0.06
N ALA A 134 -32.14 32.03 -0.87
CA ALA A 134 -31.25 33.16 -1.15
C ALA A 134 -30.34 33.75 -0.05
N SER A 135 -29.03 33.47 -0.15
CA SER A 135 -27.97 34.49 -0.23
C SER A 135 -26.65 33.86 -0.70
N THR A 136 -25.84 34.68 -1.35
CA THR A 136 -24.65 34.42 -2.18
C THR A 136 -23.47 33.70 -1.50
N PRO A 137 -22.57 33.05 -2.27
CA PRO A 137 -21.44 32.31 -1.71
C PRO A 137 -20.30 33.28 -1.35
N THR A 138 -20.06 33.47 -0.06
CA THR A 138 -18.80 34.06 0.44
C THR A 138 -17.71 32.98 0.42
N ALA A 139 -16.59 33.33 -0.20
CA ALA A 139 -15.42 32.51 -0.41
C ALA A 139 -14.89 31.83 0.87
N CYS A 140 -14.76 30.50 0.84
CA CYS A 140 -13.89 29.78 1.78
C CYS A 140 -12.45 29.83 1.27
N ARG A 141 -11.67 30.78 1.79
CA ARG A 141 -10.20 30.74 1.76
C ARG A 141 -9.70 29.59 2.64
N PRO A 142 -8.65 28.85 2.25
CA PRO A 142 -8.04 27.83 3.09
C PRO A 142 -6.93 28.45 3.96
N MET A 143 -6.97 28.23 5.27
CA MET A 143 -5.75 28.27 6.10
C MET A 143 -5.93 27.44 7.37
N ALA A 144 -5.15 26.37 7.48
CA ALA A 144 -4.44 26.03 8.70
C ALA A 144 -3.26 25.12 8.34
N ARG A 145 -2.07 25.72 8.24
CA ARG A 145 -0.78 25.02 8.33
C ARG A 145 -0.66 24.46 9.74
N CYS A 146 -0.40 23.17 9.88
CA CYS A 146 0.14 22.63 11.13
C CYS A 146 1.64 22.94 11.19
N SER A 147 2.01 23.96 11.96
CA SER A 147 3.38 24.24 12.37
C SER A 147 3.82 23.21 13.40
N SER A 148 4.90 22.47 13.14
CA SER A 148 5.65 21.74 14.16
C SER A 148 6.47 22.73 14.98
N ALA A 149 6.18 22.80 16.28
CA ALA A 149 6.92 23.58 17.24
C ALA A 149 8.29 22.93 17.53
N SER A 150 9.34 23.74 17.48
CA SER A 150 10.69 23.43 17.95
C SER A 150 10.79 23.71 19.45
N PRO A 151 11.42 22.85 20.28
CA PRO A 151 11.59 23.14 21.70
C PRO A 151 12.82 24.03 21.96
N ALA A 152 12.73 24.74 23.09
CA ALA A 152 13.43 25.96 23.43
C ALA A 152 14.93 25.83 23.75
N ARG A 153 15.62 26.95 23.49
CA ARG A 153 17.00 27.31 23.86
C ARG A 153 17.05 27.77 25.33
N PRO A 154 18.13 27.53 26.09
CA PRO A 154 18.52 28.40 27.20
C PRO A 154 19.52 29.46 26.72
N ARG A 155 19.35 30.69 27.21
CA ARG A 155 20.26 31.84 27.03
C ARG A 155 21.52 31.67 27.88
N SER A 156 22.67 32.04 27.33
CA SER A 156 23.77 32.64 28.09
C SER A 156 24.26 33.88 27.34
N THR A 157 24.31 34.98 28.08
CA THR A 157 24.75 36.32 27.71
C THR A 157 26.27 36.43 27.72
N SER A 158 26.86 36.99 26.66
CA SER A 158 28.06 37.83 26.76
C SER A 158 28.24 38.65 25.49
N THR A 159 28.07 39.96 25.64
CA THR A 159 28.36 41.04 24.70
C THR A 159 29.85 41.09 24.33
N ILE A 160 30.21 41.40 23.08
CA ILE A 160 31.24 42.38 22.65
C ILE A 160 31.21 42.53 21.11
N ARG A 161 31.41 43.78 20.67
CA ARG A 161 31.27 44.43 19.35
C ARG A 161 32.08 43.84 18.16
N PRO A 162 31.77 44.28 16.91
CA PRO A 162 32.45 43.83 15.70
C PRO A 162 33.74 44.64 15.41
N ALA A 163 34.71 43.99 14.80
CA ALA A 163 35.83 44.65 14.11
C ALA A 163 35.94 44.07 12.69
N THR A 164 35.71 44.93 11.70
CA THR A 164 36.16 44.79 10.32
C THR A 164 37.68 44.86 10.24
N CYS A 165 38.31 44.09 9.35
CA CYS A 165 39.45 44.56 8.54
C CYS A 165 39.74 43.62 7.36
N SER A 166 40.12 44.27 6.27
CA SER A 166 40.47 43.79 4.95
C SER A 166 41.86 43.17 4.88
N SER A 167 42.11 42.40 3.82
CA SER A 167 43.37 42.35 3.07
C SER A 167 43.04 42.06 1.62
#